data_AF-A0A379FDF8-F1
#
_entry.id   AF-A0A379FDF8-F1
#
_cell.length_a   1.000
_cell.length_b   1.000
_cell.length_c   1.000
_cell.angle_alpha   90.00
_cell.angle_beta   90.00
_cell.angle_gamma   90.00
#
_symmetry.space_group_name_H-M   'P 1'
#
loop_
_entity.id
_entity.type
_entity.pdbx_description
1 polymer ?
#
loop_
_entity_poly.entity_id
_entity_poly.type
_entity_poly.pdbx_seq_one_letter_code
_entity_poly.pdbx_strand_id
1 'polypeptide(L)'
;MKPLLLSLLLLPAVAFANPTKMADDYCDTFKDISIKAYDTKEPAEKIAKDAVASLNAKKFDFAKLEATEAQFTEGTIEVVNSLRDAKAEIGSRAEFQEGLTQIVAACKIQLTSALEEQKK
;
A
#
# COMPACT_ATOMS: atom_id res chain seq x y z
N MET A 1 16.63 -48.65 21.40
CA MET A 1 16.28 -47.24 21.66
C MET A 1 17.05 -46.38 20.68
N LYS A 2 16.36 -45.72 19.74
CA LYS A 2 16.97 -44.93 18.67
C LYS A 2 16.55 -43.48 18.88
N PRO A 3 17.48 -42.50 18.91
CA PRO A 3 17.08 -41.11 19.02
C PRO A 3 16.53 -40.69 17.67
N LEU A 4 15.22 -40.50 17.57
CA LEU A 4 14.60 -39.92 16.39
C LEU A 4 14.89 -38.42 16.41
N LEU A 5 16.01 -38.09 15.75
CA LEU A 5 16.15 -37.06 14.74
C LEU A 5 15.13 -35.92 14.80
N LEU A 6 15.67 -34.73 15.10
CA LEU A 6 15.36 -33.46 14.46
C LEU A 6 14.16 -33.51 13.50
N SER A 7 12.95 -33.35 14.04
CA SER A 7 11.91 -32.61 13.31
C SER A 7 12.04 -31.16 13.75
N LEU A 8 13.12 -30.54 13.26
CA LEU A 8 13.11 -29.13 12.94
C LEU A 8 11.98 -28.98 11.92
N LEU A 9 10.75 -28.80 12.40
CA LEU A 9 9.67 -28.29 11.58
C LEU A 9 10.21 -26.97 11.04
N LEU A 10 10.64 -27.03 9.79
CA LEU A 10 10.78 -25.91 8.89
C LEU A 10 9.40 -25.25 8.85
N LEU A 11 9.10 -24.48 9.90
CA LEU A 11 8.36 -23.25 9.69
C LEU A 11 9.16 -22.57 8.59
N PRO A 12 8.59 -22.35 7.38
CA PRO A 12 9.19 -21.38 6.51
C PRO A 12 9.32 -20.15 7.40
N ALA A 13 10.56 -19.69 7.60
CA ALA A 13 10.80 -18.36 8.11
C ALA A 13 10.09 -17.47 7.10
N VAL A 14 8.79 -17.22 7.34
CA VAL A 14 7.99 -16.23 6.65
C VAL A 14 8.81 -14.99 6.88
N ALA A 15 9.54 -14.61 5.83
CA ALA A 15 10.45 -13.50 5.83
C ALA A 15 9.72 -12.38 6.56
N PHE A 16 10.24 -11.98 7.72
CA PHE A 16 9.71 -10.88 8.48
C PHE A 16 9.45 -9.76 7.47
N ALA A 17 8.18 -9.35 7.33
CA ALA A 17 7.83 -8.25 6.45
C ALA A 17 8.79 -7.10 6.78
N ASN A 18 9.66 -6.77 5.82
CA ASN A 18 10.60 -5.68 5.96
C ASN A 18 9.71 -4.42 6.02
N PRO A 19 9.65 -3.69 7.16
CA PRO A 19 8.73 -2.57 7.34
C PRO A 19 8.91 -1.52 6.26
N THR A 20 10.16 -1.25 5.88
CA THR A 20 10.51 -0.34 4.79
C THR A 20 9.95 -0.84 3.46
N LYS A 21 10.15 -2.12 3.11
CA LYS A 21 9.61 -2.68 1.86
C LYS A 21 8.08 -2.61 1.83
N MET A 22 7.44 -2.91 2.96
CA MET A 22 5.99 -2.88 3.06
C MET A 22 5.47 -1.45 2.92
N ALA A 23 6.11 -0.49 3.58
CA ALA A 23 5.78 0.92 3.45
C ALA A 23 5.99 1.42 2.01
N ASP A 24 7.08 1.02 1.35
CA ASP A 24 7.34 1.29 -0.05
C ASP A 24 6.22 0.73 -0.94
N ASP A 25 5.91 -0.56 -0.81
CA ASP A 25 4.90 -1.24 -1.63
C ASP A 25 3.52 -0.56 -1.50
N TYR A 26 3.12 -0.15 -0.29
CA TYR A 26 1.88 0.56 -0.03
C TYR A 26 1.88 1.98 -0.57
N CYS A 27 2.87 2.80 -0.19
CA CYS A 27 2.92 4.22 -0.54
C CYS A 27 3.17 4.44 -2.04
N ASP A 28 3.91 3.55 -2.71
CA ASP A 28 4.05 3.61 -4.18
C ASP A 28 2.76 3.17 -4.88
N THR A 29 2.00 2.22 -4.34
CA THR A 29 0.66 1.90 -4.86
C THR A 29 -0.30 3.09 -4.70
N PHE A 30 -0.26 3.78 -3.55
CA PHE A 30 -1.02 5.01 -3.34
C PHE A 30 -0.65 6.08 -4.37
N LYS A 31 0.65 6.30 -4.62
CA LYS A 31 1.13 7.22 -5.67
C LYS A 31 0.52 6.88 -7.03
N ASP A 32 0.52 5.61 -7.41
CA ASP A 32 -0.02 5.15 -8.69
C ASP A 32 -1.54 5.36 -8.77
N ILE A 33 -2.28 5.10 -7.68
CA ILE A 33 -3.71 5.40 -7.57
C ILE A 33 -3.96 6.90 -7.79
N SER A 34 -3.24 7.76 -7.07
CA SER A 34 -3.43 9.22 -7.15
C SER A 34 -3.13 9.75 -8.56
N ILE A 35 -2.08 9.24 -9.20
CA ILE A 35 -1.74 9.57 -10.59
C ILE A 35 -2.88 9.16 -11.53
N LYS A 36 -3.37 7.91 -11.42
CA LYS A 36 -4.48 7.43 -12.26
C LYS A 36 -5.77 8.21 -12.03
N ALA A 37 -6.07 8.55 -10.78
CA ALA A 37 -7.23 9.35 -10.42
C ALA A 37 -7.18 10.75 -11.06
N TYR A 38 -5.99 11.37 -11.06
CA TYR A 38 -5.78 12.67 -11.68
C TYR A 38 -5.80 12.60 -13.21
N ASP A 39 -5.07 11.65 -13.81
CA ASP A 39 -4.81 11.67 -15.26
C ASP A 39 -5.92 11.02 -16.10
N THR A 40 -6.74 10.16 -15.50
CA THR A 40 -7.68 9.32 -16.25
C THR A 40 -9.13 9.44 -15.77
N LYS A 41 -10.05 9.01 -16.64
CA LYS A 41 -11.46 8.80 -16.32
C LYS A 41 -11.80 7.32 -16.09
N GLU A 42 -10.80 6.48 -15.80
CA GLU A 42 -11.07 5.07 -15.52
C GLU A 42 -12.01 4.92 -14.30
N PRO A 43 -12.94 3.96 -14.30
CA PRO A 43 -13.80 3.72 -13.14
C PRO A 43 -12.98 3.53 -11.86
N ALA A 44 -13.44 4.09 -10.73
CA ALA A 44 -12.71 4.02 -9.47
C ALA A 44 -12.52 2.55 -9.02
N GLU A 45 -13.52 1.72 -9.27
CA GLU A 45 -13.51 0.28 -9.01
C GLU A 45 -12.42 -0.45 -9.80
N LYS A 46 -12.17 -0.01 -11.05
CA LYS A 46 -11.09 -0.56 -11.87
C LYS A 46 -9.73 -0.17 -11.28
N ILE A 47 -9.54 1.09 -10.90
CA ILE A 47 -8.30 1.57 -10.27
C ILE A 47 -8.03 0.80 -8.97
N ALA A 48 -9.04 0.61 -8.13
CA ALA A 48 -8.93 -0.14 -6.90
C ALA A 48 -8.57 -1.61 -7.14
N LYS A 49 -9.23 -2.27 -8.11
CA LYS A 49 -8.91 -3.65 -8.49
C LYS A 49 -7.48 -3.80 -9.00
N ASP A 50 -7.02 -2.87 -9.84
CA ASP A 50 -5.64 -2.86 -10.34
C ASP A 50 -4.63 -2.65 -9.20
N ALA A 51 -4.95 -1.81 -8.21
CA ALA A 51 -4.12 -1.56 -7.04
C ALA A 51 -4.01 -2.80 -6.14
N VAL A 52 -5.13 -3.47 -5.87
CA VAL A 52 -5.16 -4.75 -5.15
C VAL A 52 -4.32 -5.80 -5.87
N ALA A 53 -4.48 -5.93 -7.19
CA ALA A 53 -3.68 -6.87 -7.98
C ALA A 53 -2.17 -6.57 -7.90
N SER A 54 -1.78 -5.29 -7.91
CA SER A 54 -0.40 -4.83 -7.73
C SER A 54 0.17 -5.23 -6.35
N LEU A 55 -0.60 -5.00 -5.28
CA LEU A 55 -0.20 -5.37 -3.91
C LEU A 55 -0.14 -6.89 -3.72
N ASN A 56 -1.10 -7.63 -4.26
CA ASN A 56 -1.11 -9.10 -4.20
C ASN A 56 0.07 -9.71 -4.96
N ALA A 57 0.46 -9.15 -6.11
CA ALA A 57 1.67 -9.56 -6.83
C ALA A 57 2.96 -9.31 -6.01
N LYS A 58 2.97 -8.28 -5.17
CA LYS A 58 4.05 -7.98 -4.22
C LYS A 58 3.98 -8.80 -2.93
N LYS A 59 2.96 -9.67 -2.78
CA LYS A 59 2.66 -10.44 -1.56
C LYS A 59 2.47 -9.55 -0.33
N PHE A 60 1.82 -8.40 -0.53
CA PHE A 60 1.51 -7.47 0.54
C PHE A 60 0.54 -8.11 1.56
N ASP A 61 0.79 -7.89 2.85
CA ASP A 61 -0.06 -8.41 3.93
C ASP A 61 -0.87 -7.27 4.56
N PHE A 62 -2.14 -7.16 4.17
CA PHE A 62 -3.03 -6.11 4.68
C PHE A 62 -3.24 -6.17 6.20
N ALA A 63 -3.15 -7.35 6.81
CA ALA A 63 -3.37 -7.51 8.25
C ALA A 63 -2.29 -6.79 9.09
N LYS A 64 -1.12 -6.52 8.50
CA LYS A 64 -0.06 -5.71 9.13
C LYS A 64 -0.42 -4.23 9.26
N LEU A 65 -1.43 -3.76 8.53
CA LEU A 65 -2.00 -2.43 8.69
C LEU A 65 -3.36 -2.46 9.39
N GLU A 66 -3.68 -3.55 10.08
CA GLU A 66 -5.00 -3.77 10.70
C GLU A 66 -6.16 -3.59 9.71
N ALA A 67 -5.91 -3.91 8.43
CA ALA A 67 -6.83 -3.72 7.33
C ALA A 67 -7.10 -5.03 6.60
N THR A 68 -8.17 -5.02 5.82
CA THR A 68 -8.54 -6.08 4.87
C THR A 68 -8.42 -5.58 3.43
N GLU A 69 -8.33 -6.51 2.48
CA GLU A 69 -8.35 -6.18 1.05
C GLU A 69 -9.64 -5.42 0.67
N ALA A 70 -10.78 -5.76 1.28
CA ALA A 70 -12.05 -5.08 1.06
C ALA A 70 -12.01 -3.62 1.54
N GLN A 71 -11.53 -3.37 2.76
CA GLN A 71 -11.36 -2.02 3.30
C GLN A 71 -10.38 -1.19 2.46
N PHE A 72 -9.28 -1.79 1.99
CA PHE A 72 -8.36 -1.12 1.07
C PHE A 72 -9.05 -0.76 -0.26
N THR A 73 -9.87 -1.66 -0.79
CA THR A 73 -10.61 -1.44 -2.04
C THR A 73 -11.60 -0.29 -1.89
N GLU A 74 -12.42 -0.30 -0.84
CA GLU A 74 -13.40 0.75 -0.54
C GLU A 74 -12.71 2.11 -0.32
N GLY A 75 -11.65 2.15 0.50
CA GLY A 75 -10.88 3.37 0.72
C GLY A 75 -10.19 3.88 -0.54
N THR A 76 -9.73 2.98 -1.44
CA THR A 76 -9.17 3.39 -2.73
C THR A 76 -10.22 4.03 -3.63
N ILE A 77 -11.45 3.49 -3.66
CA ILE A 77 -12.56 4.08 -4.42
C ILE A 77 -12.88 5.48 -3.89
N GLU A 78 -12.95 5.64 -2.58
CA GLU A 78 -13.17 6.93 -1.93
C GLU A 78 -12.08 7.95 -2.31
N VAL A 79 -10.80 7.59 -2.15
CA VAL A 79 -9.66 8.45 -2.50
C VAL A 79 -9.72 8.89 -3.97
N VAL A 80 -10.01 7.96 -4.89
CA VAL A 80 -10.12 8.28 -6.32
C VAL A 80 -11.23 9.29 -6.57
N ASN A 81 -12.39 9.12 -5.95
CA ASN A 81 -13.52 10.02 -6.12
C ASN A 81 -13.24 11.40 -5.50
N SER A 82 -12.73 11.45 -4.26
CA SER A 82 -12.38 12.70 -3.59
C SER A 82 -11.31 13.50 -4.35
N LEU A 83 -10.30 12.82 -4.90
CA LEU A 83 -9.26 13.49 -5.70
C LEU A 83 -9.85 14.09 -6.98
N ARG A 84 -10.81 13.41 -7.61
CA ARG A 84 -11.49 13.90 -8.81
C ARG A 84 -12.39 15.09 -8.52
N ASP A 85 -13.13 15.03 -7.41
CA ASP A 85 -13.98 16.13 -6.96
C ASP A 85 -13.16 17.37 -6.63
N ALA A 86 -12.01 17.19 -5.96
CA ALA A 86 -11.08 18.27 -5.62
C ALA A 86 -10.17 18.69 -6.79
N LYS A 87 -10.27 18.08 -7.97
CA LYS A 87 -9.28 18.27 -9.05
C LYS A 87 -9.15 19.74 -9.49
N ALA A 88 -10.23 20.50 -9.47
CA ALA A 88 -10.21 21.92 -9.81
C ALA A 88 -9.42 22.77 -8.80
N GLU A 89 -9.25 22.29 -7.57
CA GLU A 89 -8.59 22.97 -6.45
C GLU A 89 -7.12 22.57 -6.29
N ILE A 90 -6.73 21.39 -6.79
CA ILE A 90 -5.38 20.81 -6.69
C ILE A 90 -4.33 21.59 -7.52
N GLY A 91 -4.76 22.52 -8.38
CA GLY A 91 -3.89 23.32 -9.23
C GLY A 91 -3.41 22.57 -10.47
N SER A 92 -2.27 23.01 -11.01
CA SER A 92 -1.67 22.43 -12.21
C SER A 92 -1.20 20.98 -11.97
N ARG A 93 -1.01 20.23 -13.06
CA ARG A 93 -0.48 18.86 -13.00
C ARG A 93 0.89 18.78 -12.31
N ALA A 94 1.71 19.82 -12.48
CA ALA A 94 3.04 19.92 -11.88
C ALA A 94 2.95 20.13 -10.37
N GLU A 95 2.10 21.05 -9.91
CA GLU A 95 1.84 21.28 -8.47
C GLU A 95 1.28 20.02 -7.80
N PHE A 96 0.34 19.33 -8.47
CA PHE A 96 -0.16 18.04 -8.00
C PHE A 96 0.97 17.01 -7.84
N GLN A 97 1.86 16.89 -8.82
CA GLN A 97 2.96 15.92 -8.77
C GLN A 97 3.97 16.23 -7.67
N GLU A 98 4.28 17.51 -7.47
CA GLU A 98 5.17 17.96 -6.40
C GLU A 98 4.56 17.64 -5.02
N GLY A 99 3.31 18.02 -4.80
CA GLY A 99 2.59 17.71 -3.56
C GLY A 99 2.48 16.21 -3.31
N LEU A 100 2.14 15.42 -4.33
CA LEU A 100 2.06 13.96 -4.22
C LEU A 100 3.42 13.35 -3.84
N THR A 101 4.52 13.84 -4.40
CA THR A 101 5.87 13.36 -4.06
C THR A 101 6.19 13.57 -2.59
N GLN A 102 5.83 14.74 -2.04
CA GLN A 102 6.02 15.04 -0.62
C GLN A 102 5.14 14.15 0.27
N ILE A 103 3.88 13.95 -0.10
CA ILE A 103 2.94 13.05 0.60
C ILE A 103 3.46 11.62 0.61
N VAL A 104 3.95 11.11 -0.52
CA VAL A 104 4.48 9.74 -0.62
C VAL A 104 5.74 9.57 0.22
N ALA A 105 6.64 10.56 0.24
CA ALA A 105 7.82 10.54 1.11
C ALA A 105 7.42 10.50 2.60
N ALA A 106 6.44 11.33 3.00
CA ALA A 106 5.92 11.32 4.36
C ALA A 106 5.23 10.00 4.72
N CYS A 107 4.43 9.43 3.81
CA CYS A 107 3.78 8.13 3.95
C CYS A 107 4.81 7.04 4.27
N LYS A 108 5.91 6.97 3.50
CA LYS A 108 6.95 5.95 3.69
C LYS A 108 7.59 6.03 5.06
N ILE A 109 7.91 7.25 5.52
CA ILE A 109 8.49 7.48 6.85
C ILE A 109 7.51 7.06 7.94
N GLN A 110 6.28 7.60 7.92
CA GLN A 110 5.29 7.35 8.97
C GLN A 110 4.91 5.87 9.05
N LEU A 111 4.70 5.22 7.90
CA LEU A 111 4.29 3.83 7.84
C LEU A 111 5.42 2.89 8.27
N THR A 112 6.67 3.19 7.91
CA THR A 112 7.83 2.43 8.40
C THR A 112 7.91 2.51 9.92
N SER A 113 7.83 3.72 10.50
CA SER A 113 7.87 3.90 11.95
C SER A 113 6.75 3.14 12.67
N ALA A 114 5.50 3.24 12.18
CA ALA A 114 4.36 2.53 12.77
C ALA A 114 4.53 1.00 12.73
N LEU A 115 5.01 0.47 11.60
CA LEU A 115 5.27 -0.97 11.43
C LEU A 115 6.44 -1.47 12.29
N GLU A 116 7.41 -0.61 12.60
CA GLU A 116 8.52 -0.94 13.51
C GLU A 116 8.09 -0.91 14.98
N GLU A 117 7.21 0.01 15.37
CA GLU A 117 6.65 0.08 16.72
C GLU A 117 5.84 -1.16 17.08
N GLN A 118 5.05 -1.69 16.13
CA GLN A 118 4.27 -2.93 16.33
C GLN A 118 5.13 -4.20 16.55
N LYS A 119 6.45 -4.14 16.31
CA LYS A 119 7.37 -5.25 16.57
C LYS A 119 7.85 -5.32 18.02
N LYS A 120 7.64 -4.27 18.81
CA LYS A 120 8.09 -4.17 20.21
C LYS A 120 7.01 -4.67 21.16
#